data_AF-A0A1G2EHF1-F1
#
_entry.id   AF-A0A1G2EHF1-F1
#
_cell.length_a   1.000
_cell.length_b   1.000
_cell.length_c   1.000
_cell.angle_alpha   90.00
_cell.angle_beta   90.00
_cell.angle_gamma   90.00
#
_symmetry.space_group_name_H-M   'P 1'
#
loop_
_entity.id
_entity.type
_entity.pdbx_description
1 polymer ?
#
loop_
_entity_poly.entity_id
_entity_poly.type
_entity_poly.pdbx_seq_one_letter_code
_entity_poly.pdbx_strand_id
1 'polypeptide(L)'
;MRQSHFFCKTLKTNPKEGDAISHKLLLRGNFISQLASGVYSFLPLGLRAHRNIEKIIREEIEKIGGQEVLLPSLQPKEIWLKTKRWDEMDPPLFRVKDRHSKEFALGPTHEEVITGLVKLAIQSYKDLPVALYQIQTKFRNEMRFYGGLMRAREFIMKDLYSFHADKDDLEKFFNKAIGAYEAIFNRCGLKAIKSEASGGIFTKENTYEFQILSEGGEDTIFYCENGDFAQNREIAKVTAGIKCPKCSGTIKEGKSIEVGNIFRFGTVYSEKMKVQFTDASGKKQLVYFGSYGIGLTRLVGTLVELFHDDRGIVWPKVAAPYQAHLIDLRSNLQKGDSAERFALYEKLQKAGIEVLYDDRADISAGEKFADADLIGIPIRLVVSARVDQGKVEVKKRNEQESKIMAVEEAINLIN
;
A
#
# COMPACT_ATOMS: atom_id res chain seq x y z
N MET A 1 -1.95 6.24 22.79
CA MET A 1 -2.67 7.48 22.45
C MET A 1 -4.01 7.48 23.16
N ARG A 2 -4.38 8.55 23.88
CA ARG A 2 -5.73 8.68 24.50
C ARG A 2 -6.75 9.10 23.46
N GLN A 3 -7.89 8.42 23.41
CA GLN A 3 -8.93 8.67 22.40
C GLN A 3 -9.72 9.95 22.70
N SER A 4 -9.80 10.37 23.97
CA SER A 4 -10.35 11.67 24.36
C SER A 4 -9.60 12.86 23.74
N HIS A 5 -8.30 12.70 23.47
CA HIS A 5 -7.43 13.70 22.85
C HIS A 5 -7.25 13.47 21.35
N PHE A 6 -7.94 12.49 20.77
CA PHE A 6 -7.79 12.17 19.36
C PHE A 6 -8.53 13.19 18.50
N PHE A 7 -7.89 13.63 17.40
CA PHE A 7 -8.39 14.73 16.57
C PHE A 7 -9.78 14.45 15.97
N CYS A 8 -10.04 13.22 15.51
CA CYS A 8 -11.30 12.84 14.87
C CYS A 8 -12.07 11.80 15.68
N LYS A 9 -13.41 11.92 15.67
CA LYS A 9 -14.35 10.90 16.16
C LYS A 9 -14.92 10.13 14.98
N THR A 10 -15.32 8.87 15.15
CA THR A 10 -16.03 8.08 14.14
C THR A 10 -17.36 8.73 13.73
N LEU A 11 -17.86 8.39 12.54
CA LEU A 11 -19.17 8.83 12.05
C LEU A 11 -20.24 7.78 12.36
N LYS A 12 -21.37 8.24 12.92
CA LYS A 12 -22.50 7.36 13.27
C LYS A 12 -23.24 6.83 12.04
N THR A 13 -23.31 7.63 10.98
CA THR A 13 -24.00 7.27 9.73
C THR A 13 -23.00 6.99 8.62
N ASN A 14 -23.41 6.13 7.67
CA ASN A 14 -22.66 5.95 6.45
C ASN A 14 -22.62 7.27 5.65
N PRO A 15 -21.45 7.71 5.18
CA PRO A 15 -21.36 8.79 4.21
C PRO A 15 -22.24 8.49 3.00
N LYS A 16 -22.85 9.53 2.44
CA LYS A 16 -23.59 9.42 1.17
C LYS A 16 -22.64 9.15 -0.01
N GLU A 17 -21.37 9.50 0.16
CA GLU A 17 -20.31 9.35 -0.84
C GLU A 17 -19.60 8.00 -0.67
N GLY A 18 -19.26 7.39 -1.80
CA GLY A 18 -18.41 6.20 -1.89
C GLY A 18 -19.11 4.98 -2.45
N ASP A 19 -18.49 4.38 -3.48
CA ASP A 19 -19.05 3.23 -4.19
C ASP A 19 -18.55 1.90 -3.61
N ALA A 20 -17.28 1.83 -3.20
CA ALA A 20 -16.68 0.64 -2.59
C ALA A 20 -16.87 0.62 -1.06
N ILE A 21 -16.92 -0.59 -0.48
CA ILE A 21 -17.05 -0.76 0.98
C ILE A 21 -15.82 -0.23 1.71
N SER A 22 -14.62 -0.42 1.16
CA SER A 22 -13.38 0.17 1.67
C SER A 22 -13.48 1.69 1.82
N HIS A 23 -13.98 2.39 0.81
CA HIS A 23 -14.14 3.84 0.84
C HIS A 23 -15.11 4.27 1.95
N LYS A 24 -16.27 3.62 2.05
CA LYS A 24 -17.27 3.90 3.09
C LYS A 24 -16.70 3.71 4.49
N LEU A 25 -16.01 2.59 4.73
CA LEU A 25 -15.43 2.30 6.05
C LEU A 25 -14.30 3.26 6.42
N LEU A 26 -13.42 3.61 5.48
CA LEU A 26 -12.33 4.56 5.70
C LEU A 26 -12.85 5.96 6.03
N LEU A 27 -13.91 6.42 5.38
CA LEU A 27 -14.57 7.69 5.70
C LEU A 27 -15.28 7.61 7.08
N ARG A 28 -16.05 6.54 7.34
CA ARG A 28 -16.76 6.36 8.62
C ARG A 28 -15.83 6.29 9.83
N GLY A 29 -14.73 5.56 9.70
CA GLY A 29 -13.71 5.45 10.73
C GLY A 29 -12.82 6.70 10.85
N ASN A 30 -13.04 7.73 10.01
CA ASN A 30 -12.18 8.92 9.91
C ASN A 30 -10.69 8.56 9.74
N PHE A 31 -10.42 7.61 8.84
CA PHE A 31 -9.07 7.29 8.38
C PHE A 31 -8.64 8.26 7.27
N ILE A 32 -9.60 8.73 6.47
CA ILE A 32 -9.38 9.67 5.38
C ILE A 32 -10.48 10.74 5.37
N SER A 33 -10.18 11.87 4.76
CA SER A 33 -11.15 12.93 4.44
C SER A 33 -10.96 13.36 3.00
N GLN A 34 -12.05 13.46 2.24
CA GLN A 34 -12.01 13.86 0.84
C GLN A 34 -11.89 15.38 0.73
N LEU A 35 -10.80 15.86 0.14
CA LEU A 35 -10.57 17.30 -0.10
C LEU A 35 -11.13 17.74 -1.45
N ALA A 36 -10.97 16.89 -2.45
CA ALA A 36 -11.57 17.03 -3.78
C ALA A 36 -11.82 15.63 -4.37
N SER A 37 -12.50 15.53 -5.50
CA SER A 37 -12.67 14.25 -6.21
C SER A 37 -11.32 13.55 -6.42
N GLY A 38 -11.14 12.34 -5.92
CA GLY A 38 -9.89 11.59 -6.02
C GLY A 38 -8.68 12.21 -5.29
N VAL A 39 -8.88 13.14 -4.35
CA VAL A 39 -7.82 13.76 -3.54
C VAL A 39 -8.20 13.66 -2.07
N TYR A 40 -7.39 12.95 -1.29
CA TYR A 40 -7.71 12.58 0.08
C TYR A 40 -6.63 13.03 1.07
N SER A 41 -7.06 13.58 2.19
CA SER A 41 -6.22 13.75 3.37
C SER A 41 -6.22 12.47 4.20
N PHE A 42 -5.04 11.94 4.52
CA PHE A 42 -4.90 10.87 5.51
C PHE A 42 -4.99 11.46 6.92
N LEU A 43 -5.99 11.02 7.67
CA LEU A 43 -6.19 11.38 9.07
C LEU A 43 -5.34 10.48 9.98
N PRO A 44 -5.19 10.77 11.28
CA PRO A 44 -4.18 10.11 12.12
C PRO A 44 -4.24 8.56 12.14
N LEU A 45 -5.42 7.93 12.11
CA LEU A 45 -5.51 6.46 12.00
C LEU A 45 -5.07 5.96 10.62
N GLY A 46 -5.55 6.59 9.55
CA GLY A 46 -5.17 6.26 8.17
C GLY A 46 -3.68 6.41 7.94
N LEU A 47 -3.08 7.49 8.44
CA LEU A 47 -1.66 7.74 8.27
C LEU A 47 -0.79 6.73 9.03
N ARG A 48 -1.25 6.25 10.20
CA ARG A 48 -0.56 5.18 10.93
C ARG A 48 -0.63 3.85 10.15
N ALA A 49 -1.80 3.46 9.66
CA ALA A 49 -1.94 2.26 8.83
C ALA A 49 -1.09 2.34 7.56
N HIS A 50 -1.12 3.49 6.87
CA HIS A 50 -0.27 3.78 5.72
C HIS A 50 1.22 3.58 6.04
N ARG A 51 1.73 4.20 7.10
CA ARG A 51 3.15 4.11 7.51
C ARG A 51 3.57 2.69 7.89
N ASN A 52 2.66 1.90 8.47
CA ASN A 52 2.96 0.51 8.82
C ASN A 52 3.17 -0.35 7.57
N ILE A 53 2.35 -0.15 6.52
CA ILE A 53 2.53 -0.81 5.22
C ILE A 53 3.79 -0.28 4.52
N GLU A 54 4.02 1.03 4.57
CA GLU A 54 5.21 1.70 4.03
C GLU A 54 6.51 1.08 4.56
N LYS A 55 6.55 0.80 5.87
CA LYS A 55 7.69 0.14 6.54
C LYS A 55 7.96 -1.25 5.97
N ILE A 56 6.92 -2.07 5.77
CA ILE A 56 7.04 -3.41 5.17
C ILE A 56 7.64 -3.31 3.76
N ILE A 57 7.16 -2.36 2.97
CA ILE A 57 7.66 -2.14 1.61
C ILE A 57 9.15 -1.80 1.65
N ARG A 58 9.57 -0.84 2.48
CA ARG A 58 11.00 -0.49 2.61
C ARG A 58 11.86 -1.69 2.97
N GLU A 59 11.47 -2.43 4.02
CA GLU A 59 12.23 -3.58 4.49
C GLU A 59 12.46 -4.64 3.41
N GLU A 60 11.44 -4.96 2.58
CA GLU A 60 11.60 -5.95 1.52
C GLU A 60 12.36 -5.42 0.29
N ILE A 61 12.25 -4.12 -0.02
CA ILE A 61 13.00 -3.51 -1.13
C ILE A 61 14.48 -3.34 -0.77
N GLU A 62 14.80 -3.02 0.48
CA GLU A 62 16.19 -2.92 0.96
C GLU A 62 16.89 -4.28 0.98
N LYS A 63 16.18 -5.38 1.27
CA LYS A 63 16.74 -6.75 1.19
C LYS A 63 17.22 -7.13 -0.19
N ILE A 64 16.65 -6.56 -1.26
CA ILE A 64 17.10 -6.80 -2.64
C ILE A 64 18.13 -5.76 -3.12
N GLY A 65 18.65 -4.93 -2.20
CA GLY A 65 19.68 -3.93 -2.49
C GLY A 65 19.14 -2.59 -3.02
N GLY A 66 17.83 -2.34 -2.89
CA GLY A 66 17.25 -1.05 -3.24
C GLY A 66 17.70 0.05 -2.29
N GLN A 67 18.13 1.18 -2.83
CA GLN A 67 18.55 2.37 -2.07
C GLN A 67 17.48 3.45 -2.18
N GLU A 68 17.01 3.96 -1.04
CA GLU A 68 15.95 4.98 -1.02
C GLU A 68 16.50 6.35 -1.42
N VAL A 69 15.82 7.01 -2.36
CA VAL A 69 16.01 8.39 -2.79
C VAL A 69 14.67 9.12 -2.72
N LEU A 70 14.68 10.45 -2.79
CA LEU A 70 13.46 11.25 -2.90
C LEU A 70 13.56 12.19 -4.09
N LEU A 71 12.75 11.94 -5.11
CA LEU A 71 12.75 12.69 -6.36
C LEU A 71 11.63 13.75 -6.34
N PRO A 72 11.82 14.90 -7.03
CA PRO A 72 10.83 15.97 -7.04
C PRO A 72 9.53 15.56 -7.75
N SER A 73 8.39 16.02 -7.21
CA SER A 73 7.09 15.90 -7.89
C SER A 73 6.99 16.83 -9.09
N LEU A 74 7.60 18.01 -9.01
CA LEU A 74 7.57 19.00 -10.08
C LEU A 74 8.69 18.70 -11.08
N GLN A 75 8.31 18.33 -12.30
CA GLN A 75 9.24 17.82 -13.30
C GLN A 75 9.23 18.71 -14.55
N PRO A 76 10.39 19.17 -15.04
CA PRO A 76 10.45 20.10 -16.17
C PRO A 76 9.97 19.45 -17.48
N LYS A 77 9.22 20.17 -18.32
CA LYS A 77 8.71 19.65 -19.61
C LYS A 77 9.81 19.04 -20.49
N GLU A 78 11.02 19.59 -20.44
CA GLU A 78 12.13 19.22 -21.32
C GLU A 78 12.57 17.77 -21.17
N ILE A 79 12.46 17.17 -19.97
CA ILE A 79 12.83 15.76 -19.79
C ILE A 79 11.76 14.82 -20.37
N TRP A 80 10.48 15.20 -20.30
CA TRP A 80 9.35 14.46 -20.85
C TRP A 80 9.31 14.50 -22.38
N LEU A 81 9.76 15.60 -22.99
CA LEU A 81 9.87 15.71 -24.45
C LEU A 81 10.90 14.72 -25.01
N LYS A 82 11.97 14.39 -24.28
CA LYS A 82 12.98 13.40 -24.72
C LYS A 82 12.37 12.02 -24.88
N THR A 83 11.40 11.67 -24.05
CA THR A 83 10.74 10.37 -24.08
C THR A 83 9.46 10.36 -24.93
N LYS A 84 9.02 11.53 -25.41
CA LYS A 84 7.73 11.83 -26.07
C LYS A 84 6.50 11.70 -25.16
N ARG A 85 6.71 11.36 -23.89
CA ARG A 85 5.62 11.14 -22.93
C ARG A 85 4.95 12.42 -22.44
N TRP A 86 5.50 13.59 -22.79
CA TRP A 86 4.78 14.85 -22.57
C TRP A 86 3.42 14.84 -23.27
N ASP A 87 3.37 14.39 -24.54
CA ASP A 87 2.17 14.46 -25.38
C ASP A 87 1.36 13.16 -25.45
N GLU A 88 2.02 12.01 -25.26
CA GLU A 88 1.43 10.68 -25.53
C GLU A 88 0.90 9.96 -24.28
N MET A 89 1.14 10.47 -23.07
CA MET A 89 0.84 9.71 -21.85
C MET A 89 -0.63 9.75 -21.42
N ASP A 90 -1.18 8.57 -21.10
CA ASP A 90 -2.50 8.35 -20.50
C ASP A 90 -2.37 7.59 -19.16
N PRO A 91 -3.11 7.96 -18.09
CA PRO A 91 -3.96 9.15 -17.97
C PRO A 91 -3.15 10.44 -18.19
N PRO A 92 -3.78 11.54 -18.67
CA PRO A 92 -3.07 12.75 -19.04
C PRO A 92 -2.23 13.34 -17.90
N LEU A 93 -1.15 14.02 -18.29
CA LEU A 93 -0.30 14.77 -17.36
C LEU A 93 -1.04 15.95 -16.75
N PHE A 94 -0.90 16.13 -15.43
CA PHE A 94 -1.10 17.45 -14.83
C PHE A 94 0.03 18.37 -15.29
N ARG A 95 -0.31 19.38 -16.10
CA ARG A 95 0.62 20.38 -16.61
C ARG A 95 0.40 21.70 -15.90
N VAL A 96 1.47 22.29 -15.36
CA VAL A 96 1.45 23.56 -14.64
C VAL A 96 2.48 24.52 -15.23
N LYS A 97 2.29 25.82 -15.01
CA LYS A 97 3.23 26.86 -15.39
C LYS A 97 3.73 27.61 -14.16
N ASP A 98 5.02 27.95 -14.13
CA ASP A 98 5.54 28.87 -13.13
C ASP A 98 5.23 30.34 -13.49
N ARG A 99 5.65 31.27 -12.62
CA ARG A 99 5.49 32.73 -12.82
C ARG A 99 6.26 33.28 -14.04
N HIS A 100 7.16 32.50 -14.63
CA HIS A 100 7.93 32.83 -15.83
C HIS A 100 7.41 32.08 -17.07
N SER A 101 6.23 31.48 -17.00
CA SER A 101 5.61 30.66 -18.06
C SER A 101 6.39 29.40 -18.44
N LYS A 102 7.34 28.93 -17.60
CA LYS A 102 7.98 27.62 -17.80
C LYS A 102 7.00 26.51 -17.44
N GLU A 103 6.99 25.46 -18.25
CA GLU A 103 6.05 24.36 -18.12
C GLU A 103 6.64 23.19 -17.35
N PHE A 104 5.83 22.64 -16.45
CA PHE A 104 6.18 21.48 -15.63
C PHE A 104 5.04 20.47 -15.65
N ALA A 105 5.38 19.21 -15.46
CA ALA A 105 4.46 18.17 -15.07
C ALA A 105 4.46 18.02 -13.53
N LEU A 106 3.30 17.73 -12.95
CA LEU A 106 3.28 17.01 -11.67
C LEU A 106 3.45 15.53 -11.98
N GLY A 107 4.52 14.93 -11.48
CA GLY A 107 4.98 13.60 -11.87
C GLY A 107 3.97 12.49 -11.54
N PRO A 108 3.46 11.75 -12.54
CA PRO A 108 2.72 10.50 -12.32
C PRO A 108 3.64 9.30 -12.06
N THR A 109 4.92 9.45 -12.41
CA THR A 109 6.04 8.50 -12.26
C THR A 109 7.35 9.28 -12.56
N HIS A 110 8.49 8.60 -12.52
CA HIS A 110 9.82 9.22 -12.49
C HIS A 110 10.86 8.57 -13.41
N GLU A 111 10.50 7.77 -14.42
CA GLU A 111 11.49 7.14 -15.32
C GLU A 111 12.46 8.16 -15.95
N GLU A 112 11.97 9.31 -16.39
CA GLU A 112 12.79 10.39 -16.96
C GLU A 112 13.73 11.02 -15.92
N VAL A 113 13.21 11.27 -14.72
CA VAL A 113 13.96 11.93 -13.64
C VAL A 113 15.10 11.03 -13.17
N ILE A 114 14.80 9.76 -12.87
CA ILE A 114 15.79 8.81 -12.35
C ILE A 114 16.83 8.45 -13.41
N THR A 115 16.44 8.31 -14.69
CA THR A 115 17.37 8.05 -15.79
C THR A 115 18.34 9.23 -15.96
N GLY A 116 17.86 10.47 -15.79
CA GLY A 116 18.70 11.65 -15.75
C GLY A 116 19.68 11.67 -14.56
N LEU A 117 19.23 11.23 -13.38
CA LEU A 117 20.05 11.17 -12.17
C LEU A 117 21.19 10.15 -12.29
N VAL A 118 20.89 8.92 -12.69
CA VAL A 118 21.89 7.84 -12.72
C VAL A 118 22.97 8.07 -13.77
N LYS A 119 22.68 8.85 -14.81
CA LYS A 119 23.67 9.28 -15.81
C LYS A 119 24.86 10.02 -15.18
N LEU A 120 24.66 10.65 -14.02
CA LEU A 120 25.73 11.34 -13.30
C LEU A 120 26.68 10.35 -12.59
N ALA A 121 26.19 9.16 -12.25
CA ALA A 121 26.93 8.18 -11.45
C ALA A 121 27.48 7.01 -12.28
N ILE A 122 26.72 6.51 -13.25
CA ILE A 122 27.09 5.33 -14.04
C ILE A 122 28.02 5.74 -15.19
N GLN A 123 29.28 5.32 -15.13
CA GLN A 123 30.29 5.58 -16.17
C GLN A 123 31.00 4.31 -16.65
N SER A 124 31.06 3.28 -15.80
CA SER A 124 31.71 2.00 -16.02
C SER A 124 30.77 0.84 -15.68
N TYR A 125 31.02 -0.34 -16.25
CA TYR A 125 30.33 -1.57 -15.88
C TYR A 125 30.47 -1.91 -14.39
N LYS A 126 31.50 -1.39 -13.71
CA LYS A 126 31.73 -1.56 -12.27
C LYS A 126 30.73 -0.80 -11.40
N ASP A 127 30.02 0.16 -11.97
CA ASP A 127 28.99 0.95 -11.29
C ASP A 127 27.62 0.24 -11.36
N LEU A 128 27.55 -0.96 -11.93
CA LEU A 128 26.32 -1.73 -12.16
C LEU A 128 26.41 -3.12 -11.48
N PRO A 129 25.27 -3.68 -11.00
CA PRO A 129 23.93 -3.11 -11.02
C PRO A 129 23.68 -2.06 -9.93
N VAL A 130 22.70 -1.19 -10.18
CA VAL A 130 22.18 -0.22 -9.19
C VAL A 130 20.66 -0.27 -9.17
N ALA A 131 20.08 -0.19 -7.97
CA ALA A 131 18.64 -0.19 -7.73
C ALA A 131 18.29 0.99 -6.82
N LEU A 132 17.50 1.94 -7.32
CA LEU A 132 17.08 3.15 -6.60
C LEU A 132 15.56 3.19 -6.50
N TYR A 133 15.01 3.47 -5.32
CA TYR A 133 13.56 3.57 -5.14
C TYR A 133 13.17 4.79 -4.34
N GLN A 134 11.89 5.16 -4.41
CA GLN A 134 11.31 6.18 -3.53
C GLN A 134 9.92 5.75 -3.10
N ILE A 135 9.41 6.37 -2.03
CA ILE A 135 7.99 6.35 -1.68
C ILE A 135 7.51 7.81 -1.68
N GLN A 136 6.74 8.18 -2.70
CA GLN A 136 6.49 9.59 -2.98
C GLN A 136 5.12 9.80 -3.66
N THR A 137 4.54 10.99 -3.45
CA THR A 137 3.25 11.40 -4.00
C THR A 137 3.27 11.64 -5.51
N LYS A 138 2.45 10.89 -6.23
CA LYS A 138 2.23 10.95 -7.67
C LYS A 138 0.91 11.63 -8.01
N PHE A 139 0.85 12.17 -9.22
CA PHE A 139 -0.32 12.86 -9.74
C PHE A 139 -0.72 12.30 -11.11
N ARG A 140 -1.93 11.77 -11.22
CA ARG A 140 -2.53 11.31 -12.50
C ARG A 140 -3.83 12.07 -12.73
N ASN A 141 -3.98 12.73 -13.89
CA ASN A 141 -5.22 13.46 -14.21
C ASN A 141 -6.31 12.50 -14.70
N GLU A 142 -6.70 11.61 -13.79
CA GLU A 142 -7.66 10.55 -14.04
C GLU A 142 -9.05 11.10 -14.37
N MET A 143 -9.67 10.58 -15.44
CA MET A 143 -11.00 11.00 -15.87
C MET A 143 -12.11 10.34 -15.03
N ARG A 144 -11.87 9.13 -14.52
CA ARG A 144 -12.83 8.38 -13.71
C ARG A 144 -12.20 7.92 -12.40
N PHE A 145 -12.74 8.38 -11.29
CA PHE A 145 -12.35 7.93 -9.96
C PHE A 145 -13.28 6.81 -9.51
N TYR A 146 -12.72 5.82 -8.81
CA TYR A 146 -13.46 4.66 -8.32
C TYR A 146 -12.88 4.19 -6.99
N GLY A 147 -13.74 3.69 -6.09
CA GLY A 147 -13.32 3.00 -4.87
C GLY A 147 -12.54 3.85 -3.85
N GLY A 148 -12.61 5.17 -3.92
CA GLY A 148 -11.88 6.06 -3.00
C GLY A 148 -10.37 5.99 -3.20
N LEU A 149 -9.67 5.31 -2.30
CA LEU A 149 -8.21 5.15 -2.38
C LEU A 149 -7.75 4.22 -3.51
N MET A 150 -8.66 3.43 -4.10
CA MET A 150 -8.33 2.50 -5.19
C MET A 150 -7.91 3.22 -6.47
N ARG A 151 -8.58 4.33 -6.81
CA ARG A 151 -8.29 5.11 -8.00
C ARG A 151 -8.41 6.60 -7.71
N ALA A 152 -7.29 7.16 -7.24
CA ALA A 152 -7.14 8.56 -6.87
C ALA A 152 -6.31 9.34 -7.91
N ARG A 153 -6.46 10.67 -7.90
CA ARG A 153 -5.67 11.60 -8.72
C ARG A 153 -4.34 11.96 -8.07
N GLU A 154 -4.35 12.07 -6.75
CA GLU A 154 -3.16 12.24 -5.93
C GLU A 154 -3.02 11.00 -5.03
N PHE A 155 -1.90 10.31 -5.13
CA PHE A 155 -1.67 9.06 -4.41
C PHE A 155 -0.19 8.82 -4.13
N ILE A 156 0.11 8.02 -3.12
CA ILE A 156 1.47 7.65 -2.75
C ILE A 156 1.80 6.31 -3.38
N MET A 157 2.95 6.26 -4.03
CA MET A 157 3.46 5.09 -4.71
C MET A 157 4.90 4.84 -4.27
N LYS A 158 5.23 3.56 -4.08
CA LYS A 158 6.61 3.11 -4.13
C LYS A 158 6.97 2.80 -5.57
N ASP A 159 7.97 3.48 -6.11
CA ASP A 159 8.54 3.25 -7.44
C ASP A 159 10.03 2.96 -7.31
N LEU A 160 10.43 1.78 -7.78
CA LEU A 160 11.80 1.29 -7.82
C LEU A 160 12.26 1.24 -9.28
N TYR A 161 13.53 1.55 -9.49
CA TYR A 161 14.18 1.59 -10.80
C TYR A 161 15.51 0.86 -10.72
N SER A 162 15.76 -0.07 -11.63
CA SER A 162 16.99 -0.84 -11.67
C SER A 162 17.74 -0.65 -12.99
N PHE A 163 19.06 -0.63 -12.89
CA PHE A 163 19.99 -0.34 -13.97
C PHE A 163 21.04 -1.43 -14.06
N HIS A 164 21.25 -1.97 -15.26
CA HIS A 164 22.01 -3.19 -15.49
C HIS A 164 22.94 -3.07 -16.69
N ALA A 165 24.02 -3.84 -16.68
CA ALA A 165 25.00 -3.88 -17.76
C ALA A 165 24.47 -4.65 -18.99
N ASP A 166 23.63 -5.65 -18.76
CA ASP A 166 23.07 -6.51 -19.79
C ASP A 166 21.66 -7.00 -19.44
N LYS A 167 21.04 -7.71 -20.38
CA LYS A 167 19.69 -8.26 -20.25
C LYS A 167 19.61 -9.34 -19.16
N ASP A 168 20.62 -10.17 -19.02
CA ASP A 168 20.58 -11.31 -18.08
C ASP A 168 20.63 -10.83 -16.63
N ASP A 169 21.41 -9.79 -16.36
CA ASP A 169 21.46 -9.13 -15.04
C ASP A 169 20.13 -8.44 -14.71
N LEU A 170 19.50 -7.77 -15.70
CA LEU A 170 18.14 -7.24 -15.56
C LEU A 170 17.14 -8.35 -15.21
N GLU A 171 17.14 -9.48 -15.90
CA GLU A 171 16.23 -10.59 -15.61
C GLU A 171 16.45 -11.19 -14.22
N LYS A 172 17.71 -11.30 -13.77
CA LYS A 172 18.03 -11.77 -12.41
C LYS A 172 17.44 -10.83 -11.36
N PHE A 173 17.61 -9.51 -11.52
CA PHE A 173 17.04 -8.54 -10.60
C PHE A 173 15.52 -8.51 -10.68
N PHE A 174 14.95 -8.62 -11.87
CA PHE A 174 13.51 -8.65 -12.08
C PHE A 174 12.85 -9.81 -11.32
N ASN A 175 13.45 -11.00 -11.32
CA ASN A 175 12.97 -12.13 -10.52
C ASN A 175 13.14 -11.91 -9.00
N LYS A 176 14.21 -11.24 -8.55
CA LYS A 176 14.35 -10.82 -7.14
C LYS A 176 13.23 -9.84 -6.73
N ALA A 177 12.89 -8.89 -7.60
CA ALA A 177 11.83 -7.93 -7.36
C ALA A 177 10.45 -8.61 -7.28
N ILE A 178 10.17 -9.62 -8.11
CA ILE A 178 8.96 -10.46 -7.98
C ILE A 178 8.89 -11.08 -6.58
N GLY A 179 9.96 -11.73 -6.12
CA GLY A 179 9.99 -12.36 -4.79
C GLY A 179 9.80 -11.35 -3.65
N ALA A 180 10.37 -10.14 -3.78
CA ALA A 180 10.15 -9.06 -2.81
C ALA A 180 8.68 -8.60 -2.79
N TYR A 181 8.03 -8.47 -3.94
CA TYR A 181 6.63 -8.10 -4.03
C TYR A 181 5.72 -9.16 -3.41
N GLU A 182 5.95 -10.44 -3.74
CA GLU A 182 5.23 -11.56 -3.13
C GLU A 182 5.40 -11.56 -1.60
N ALA A 183 6.61 -11.31 -1.09
CA ALA A 183 6.87 -11.18 0.34
C ALA A 183 6.11 -10.01 0.97
N ILE A 184 6.10 -8.82 0.34
CA ILE A 184 5.34 -7.65 0.81
C ILE A 184 3.86 -7.99 0.94
N PHE A 185 3.25 -8.54 -0.11
CA PHE A 185 1.82 -8.84 -0.11
C PHE A 185 1.48 -9.95 0.90
N ASN A 186 2.29 -11.01 0.97
CA ASN A 186 2.12 -12.07 1.96
C ASN A 186 2.21 -11.54 3.40
N ARG A 187 3.16 -10.64 3.69
CA ARG A 187 3.28 -10.01 5.02
C ARG A 187 2.03 -9.19 5.35
N CYS A 188 1.44 -8.52 4.36
CA CYS A 188 0.16 -7.81 4.48
C CYS A 188 -1.07 -8.75 4.56
N GLY A 189 -0.89 -10.07 4.52
CA GLY A 189 -1.97 -11.06 4.53
C GLY A 189 -2.66 -11.24 3.18
N LEU A 190 -2.13 -10.66 2.11
CA LEU A 190 -2.71 -10.68 0.76
C LEU A 190 -2.15 -11.83 -0.07
N LYS A 191 -3.02 -12.49 -0.83
CA LYS A 191 -2.65 -13.50 -1.82
C LYS A 191 -2.62 -12.86 -3.20
N ALA A 192 -1.45 -12.41 -3.63
CA ALA A 192 -1.29 -11.81 -4.95
C ALA A 192 -1.13 -12.86 -6.04
N ILE A 193 -1.89 -12.68 -7.13
CA ILE A 193 -1.76 -13.45 -8.36
C ILE A 193 -0.91 -12.63 -9.31
N LYS A 194 0.23 -13.19 -9.72
CA LYS A 194 1.08 -12.59 -10.75
C LYS A 194 0.46 -12.84 -12.12
N SER A 195 -0.13 -11.81 -12.70
CA SER A 195 -0.81 -11.83 -13.98
C SER A 195 0.06 -11.21 -15.06
N GLU A 196 0.20 -11.89 -16.21
CA GLU A 196 0.78 -11.27 -17.39
C GLU A 196 -0.15 -10.17 -17.91
N ALA A 197 0.41 -9.02 -18.27
CA ALA A 197 -0.36 -7.86 -18.68
C ALA A 197 0.29 -7.12 -19.85
N SER A 198 -0.47 -6.17 -20.41
CA SER A 198 0.01 -5.30 -21.49
C SER A 198 1.14 -4.42 -21.00
N GLY A 199 2.16 -4.23 -21.84
CA GLY A 199 3.16 -3.17 -21.64
C GLY A 199 2.61 -1.75 -21.86
N GLY A 200 1.38 -1.63 -22.36
CA GLY A 200 0.71 -0.36 -22.61
C GLY A 200 1.55 0.59 -23.47
N ILE A 201 1.57 1.87 -23.09
CA ILE A 201 2.42 2.89 -23.71
C ILE A 201 3.89 2.82 -23.24
N PHE A 202 4.18 1.99 -22.23
CA PHE A 202 5.47 1.96 -21.55
C PHE A 202 6.46 1.07 -22.29
N THR A 203 6.05 -0.14 -22.68
CA THR A 203 6.90 -1.12 -23.36
C THR A 203 6.09 -1.98 -24.34
N LYS A 204 6.77 -2.56 -25.33
CA LYS A 204 6.16 -3.53 -26.26
C LYS A 204 6.17 -4.96 -25.71
N GLU A 205 6.94 -5.21 -24.66
CA GLU A 205 6.99 -6.51 -23.99
C GLU A 205 5.81 -6.65 -23.01
N ASN A 206 5.45 -7.88 -22.68
CA ASN A 206 4.48 -8.13 -21.63
C ASN A 206 5.08 -7.80 -20.26
N THR A 207 4.23 -7.30 -19.37
CA THR A 207 4.56 -6.93 -17.99
C THR A 207 3.97 -7.97 -17.03
N TYR A 208 4.25 -7.80 -15.74
CA TYR A 208 3.55 -8.56 -14.71
C TYR A 208 2.87 -7.62 -13.72
N GLU A 209 1.56 -7.76 -13.64
CA GLU A 209 0.72 -7.13 -12.62
C GLU A 209 0.54 -8.08 -11.44
N PHE A 210 0.48 -7.51 -10.25
CA PHE A 210 0.14 -8.23 -9.03
C PHE A 210 -1.31 -7.91 -8.70
N GLN A 211 -2.16 -8.91 -8.88
CA GLN A 211 -3.61 -8.80 -8.86
C GLN A 211 -4.17 -9.47 -7.61
N ILE A 212 -5.06 -8.78 -6.90
CA ILE A 212 -5.77 -9.30 -5.73
C ILE A 212 -7.22 -9.55 -6.11
N LEU A 213 -7.69 -10.80 -6.03
CA LEU A 213 -9.08 -11.12 -6.33
C LEU A 213 -10.03 -10.38 -5.38
N SER A 214 -10.97 -9.63 -5.95
CA SER A 214 -11.99 -8.89 -5.20
C SER A 214 -13.11 -8.46 -6.15
N GLU A 215 -14.37 -8.58 -5.72
CA GLU A 215 -15.52 -8.07 -6.47
C GLU A 215 -15.50 -6.55 -6.64
N GLY A 216 -14.84 -5.83 -5.73
CA GLY A 216 -14.58 -4.39 -5.82
C GLY A 216 -13.41 -4.02 -6.73
N GLY A 217 -12.87 -4.98 -7.50
CA GLY A 217 -11.82 -4.77 -8.49
C GLY A 217 -12.31 -4.16 -9.80
N GLU A 218 -11.48 -3.33 -10.42
CA GLU A 218 -11.73 -2.77 -11.76
C GLU A 218 -11.22 -3.69 -12.87
N ASP A 219 -10.20 -4.51 -12.59
CA ASP A 219 -9.61 -5.41 -13.57
C ASP A 219 -10.37 -6.73 -13.62
N THR A 220 -10.21 -7.43 -14.74
CA THR A 220 -10.64 -8.82 -14.89
C THR A 220 -9.45 -9.63 -15.35
N ILE A 221 -9.17 -10.72 -14.64
CA ILE A 221 -8.09 -11.65 -14.97
C ILE A 221 -8.64 -13.03 -15.26
N PHE A 222 -7.94 -13.74 -16.16
CA PHE A 222 -8.10 -15.17 -16.35
C PHE A 222 -6.95 -15.89 -15.67
N TYR A 223 -7.24 -16.72 -14.67
CA TYR A 223 -6.22 -17.31 -13.80
C TYR A 223 -6.49 -18.78 -13.52
N CYS A 224 -5.44 -19.53 -13.21
CA CYS A 224 -5.54 -20.89 -12.69
C CYS A 224 -5.50 -20.87 -11.16
N GLU A 225 -6.30 -21.71 -10.50
CA GLU A 225 -6.32 -21.81 -9.03
C GLU A 225 -4.97 -22.16 -8.42
N ASN A 226 -4.14 -22.93 -9.14
CA ASN A 226 -2.82 -23.33 -8.67
C ASN A 226 -1.77 -22.20 -8.82
N GLY A 227 -2.12 -21.06 -9.42
CA GLY A 227 -1.23 -19.90 -9.57
C GLY A 227 -0.22 -20.00 -10.73
N ASP A 228 -0.15 -21.12 -11.44
CA ASP A 228 0.81 -21.34 -12.54
C ASP A 228 0.57 -20.49 -13.79
N PHE A 229 -0.62 -19.88 -13.89
CA PHE A 229 -1.03 -19.08 -15.04
C PHE A 229 -2.01 -17.99 -14.61
N ALA A 230 -1.75 -16.77 -15.04
CA ALA A 230 -2.74 -15.69 -15.04
C ALA A 230 -2.44 -14.68 -16.16
N GLN A 231 -3.49 -14.16 -16.80
CA GLN A 231 -3.41 -13.09 -17.79
C GLN A 231 -4.50 -12.05 -17.53
N ASN A 232 -4.15 -10.77 -17.69
CA ASN A 232 -5.12 -9.69 -17.72
C ASN A 232 -6.00 -9.87 -18.97
N ARG A 233 -7.31 -9.66 -18.83
CA ARG A 233 -8.29 -9.80 -19.91
C ARG A 233 -7.91 -9.03 -21.18
N GLU A 234 -7.23 -7.90 -21.06
CA GLU A 234 -6.79 -7.08 -22.21
C GLU A 234 -5.86 -7.83 -23.17
N ILE A 235 -5.05 -8.76 -22.66
CA ILE A 235 -4.09 -9.54 -23.48
C ILE A 235 -4.44 -11.03 -23.54
N ALA A 236 -5.44 -11.46 -22.78
CA ALA A 236 -5.75 -12.86 -22.59
C ALA A 236 -6.17 -13.51 -23.92
N LYS A 237 -5.56 -14.65 -24.20
CA LYS A 237 -5.93 -15.52 -25.35
C LYS A 237 -6.76 -16.72 -24.93
N VAL A 238 -7.14 -16.77 -23.65
CA VAL A 238 -7.88 -17.85 -23.01
C VAL A 238 -9.19 -17.33 -22.43
N THR A 239 -10.14 -18.22 -22.21
CA THR A 239 -11.42 -17.93 -21.57
C THR A 239 -11.62 -18.86 -20.36
N ALA A 240 -12.56 -18.51 -19.48
CA ALA A 240 -12.91 -19.36 -18.35
C ALA A 240 -13.44 -20.74 -18.80
N GLY A 241 -13.17 -21.77 -17.99
CA GLY A 241 -13.65 -23.14 -18.20
C GLY A 241 -12.75 -24.03 -19.05
N ILE A 242 -11.70 -23.48 -19.68
CA ILE A 242 -10.72 -24.28 -20.43
C ILE A 242 -9.64 -24.87 -19.51
N LYS A 243 -8.98 -25.94 -19.96
CA LYS A 243 -7.81 -26.51 -19.26
C LYS A 243 -6.66 -25.51 -19.25
N CYS A 244 -6.00 -25.37 -18.10
CA CYS A 244 -4.83 -24.53 -17.96
C CYS A 244 -3.71 -24.96 -18.92
N PRO A 245 -3.05 -24.02 -19.64
CA PRO A 245 -1.95 -24.35 -20.54
C PRO A 245 -0.65 -24.74 -19.81
N LYS A 246 -0.59 -24.55 -18.48
CA LYS A 246 0.61 -24.79 -17.65
C LYS A 246 0.47 -25.97 -16.69
N CYS A 247 -0.74 -26.35 -16.31
CA CYS A 247 -0.97 -27.47 -15.39
C CYS A 247 -2.30 -28.19 -15.69
N SER A 248 -2.68 -29.15 -14.84
CA SER A 248 -3.92 -29.93 -15.01
C SER A 248 -5.20 -29.21 -14.55
N GLY A 249 -5.10 -27.99 -13.99
CA GLY A 249 -6.23 -27.22 -13.50
C GLY A 249 -7.09 -26.60 -14.60
N THR A 250 -8.11 -25.83 -14.20
CA THR A 250 -9.02 -25.11 -15.09
C THR A 250 -8.83 -23.60 -14.93
N ILE A 251 -8.96 -22.85 -16.02
CA ILE A 251 -8.92 -21.38 -16.01
C ILE A 251 -10.25 -20.83 -15.46
N LYS A 252 -10.14 -19.89 -14.52
CA LYS A 252 -11.24 -19.11 -13.96
C LYS A 252 -11.15 -17.66 -14.41
N GLU A 253 -12.27 -16.98 -14.41
CA GLU A 253 -12.36 -15.53 -14.56
C GLU A 253 -12.70 -14.93 -13.19
N GLY A 254 -12.09 -13.79 -12.87
CA GLY A 254 -12.39 -13.08 -11.63
C GLY A 254 -12.02 -11.61 -11.73
N LYS A 255 -12.78 -10.79 -10.99
CA LYS A 255 -12.43 -9.39 -10.79
C LYS A 255 -11.26 -9.24 -9.84
N SER A 256 -10.41 -8.26 -10.07
CA SER A 256 -9.22 -8.03 -9.26
C SER A 256 -8.81 -6.58 -9.14
N ILE A 257 -8.01 -6.31 -8.11
CA ILE A 257 -7.37 -5.03 -7.84
C ILE A 257 -5.87 -5.17 -8.11
N GLU A 258 -5.35 -4.41 -9.08
CA GLU A 258 -3.91 -4.30 -9.35
C GLU A 258 -3.23 -3.52 -8.22
N VAL A 259 -2.40 -4.18 -7.42
CA VAL A 259 -1.67 -3.55 -6.30
C VAL A 259 -0.21 -3.21 -6.62
N GLY A 260 0.31 -3.73 -7.74
CA GLY A 260 1.63 -3.42 -8.23
C GLY A 260 1.87 -3.92 -9.64
N ASN A 261 2.88 -3.36 -10.31
CA ASN A 261 3.25 -3.71 -11.67
C ASN A 261 4.77 -3.57 -11.85
N ILE A 262 5.33 -4.41 -12.70
CA ILE A 262 6.77 -4.48 -12.95
C ILE A 262 7.04 -4.54 -14.46
N PHE A 263 7.98 -3.71 -14.91
CA PHE A 263 8.24 -3.42 -16.31
C PHE A 263 9.69 -3.71 -16.69
N ARG A 264 9.87 -4.36 -17.83
CA ARG A 264 11.15 -4.46 -18.53
C ARG A 264 11.15 -3.48 -19.68
N PHE A 265 12.05 -2.51 -19.63
CA PHE A 265 12.19 -1.53 -20.70
C PHE A 265 13.39 -1.78 -21.61
N GLY A 266 14.30 -2.68 -21.20
CA GLY A 266 15.55 -2.88 -21.91
C GLY A 266 16.32 -1.56 -21.99
N THR A 267 16.70 -1.15 -23.20
CA THR A 267 17.51 0.05 -23.43
C THR A 267 16.70 1.29 -23.82
N VAL A 268 15.35 1.21 -23.88
CA VAL A 268 14.50 2.27 -24.46
C VAL A 268 14.73 3.65 -23.83
N TYR A 269 14.77 3.74 -22.49
CA TYR A 269 15.03 5.02 -21.81
C TYR A 269 16.47 5.47 -21.98
N SER A 270 17.42 4.54 -21.91
CA SER A 270 18.84 4.81 -22.09
C SER A 270 19.16 5.35 -23.48
N GLU A 271 18.49 4.87 -24.52
CA GLU A 271 18.59 5.38 -25.89
C GLU A 271 18.07 6.82 -25.99
N LYS A 272 16.85 7.06 -25.51
CA LYS A 272 16.20 8.38 -25.58
C LYS A 272 16.92 9.44 -24.74
N MET A 273 17.51 9.04 -23.61
CA MET A 273 18.17 9.94 -22.66
C MET A 273 19.70 9.92 -22.74
N LYS A 274 20.26 9.10 -23.63
CA LYS A 274 21.69 8.93 -23.86
C LYS A 274 22.43 8.55 -22.58
N VAL A 275 22.01 7.46 -21.95
CA VAL A 275 22.67 6.88 -20.77
C VAL A 275 23.50 5.68 -21.21
N GLN A 276 24.81 5.80 -21.06
CA GLN A 276 25.77 4.81 -21.52
C GLN A 276 26.85 4.58 -20.47
N PHE A 277 27.39 3.38 -20.42
CA PHE A 277 28.54 3.02 -19.59
C PHE A 277 29.67 2.44 -20.45
N THR A 278 30.87 2.36 -19.89
CA THR A 278 32.03 1.73 -20.53
C THR A 278 32.15 0.28 -20.06
N ASP A 279 32.05 -0.67 -20.97
CA ASP A 279 32.19 -2.10 -20.66
C ASP A 279 33.65 -2.50 -20.40
N ALA A 280 33.86 -3.76 -20.00
CA ALA A 280 35.19 -4.30 -19.71
C ALA A 280 36.14 -4.30 -20.92
N SER A 281 35.62 -4.19 -22.15
CA SER A 281 36.39 -4.07 -23.39
C SER A 281 36.70 -2.63 -23.78
N GLY A 282 36.24 -1.65 -23.00
CA GLY A 282 36.41 -0.21 -23.28
C GLY A 282 35.35 0.36 -24.22
N LYS A 283 34.32 -0.40 -24.61
CA LYS A 283 33.27 0.06 -25.53
C LYS A 283 32.12 0.70 -24.77
N LYS A 284 31.47 1.69 -25.39
CA LYS A 284 30.26 2.32 -24.86
C LYS A 284 29.04 1.43 -25.13
N GLN A 285 28.34 1.07 -24.06
CA GLN A 285 27.12 0.28 -24.09
C GLN A 285 25.96 1.06 -23.48
N LEU A 286 24.73 0.75 -23.89
CA LEU A 286 23.52 1.31 -23.28
C LEU A 286 23.18 0.56 -21.99
N VAL A 287 22.66 1.28 -21.01
CA VAL A 287 22.21 0.69 -19.74
C VAL A 287 20.86 0.01 -19.94
N TYR A 288 20.69 -1.20 -19.40
CA TYR A 288 19.40 -1.89 -19.32
C TYR A 288 18.60 -1.39 -18.12
N PHE A 289 17.30 -1.19 -18.31
CA PHE A 289 16.42 -0.49 -17.37
C PHE A 289 15.15 -1.30 -17.05
N GLY A 290 14.79 -1.34 -15.76
CA GLY A 290 13.52 -1.87 -15.27
C GLY A 290 12.84 -0.91 -14.30
N SER A 291 11.51 -0.94 -14.20
CA SER A 291 10.77 -0.22 -13.16
C SER A 291 9.75 -1.11 -12.45
N TYR A 292 9.46 -0.77 -11.20
CA TYR A 292 8.67 -1.59 -10.29
C TYR A 292 7.82 -0.69 -9.40
N GLY A 293 6.50 -0.63 -9.64
CA GLY A 293 5.53 0.18 -8.89
C GLY A 293 4.69 -0.61 -7.89
N ILE A 294 4.42 -0.05 -6.71
CA ILE A 294 3.39 -0.50 -5.74
C ILE A 294 2.58 0.72 -5.35
N GLY A 295 1.27 0.68 -5.57
CA GLY A 295 0.36 1.75 -5.16
C GLY A 295 0.08 1.66 -3.67
N LEU A 296 0.85 2.35 -2.83
CA LEU A 296 0.71 2.29 -1.37
C LEU A 296 -0.66 2.81 -0.90
N THR A 297 -1.13 3.93 -1.46
CA THR A 297 -2.48 4.44 -1.17
C THR A 297 -3.56 3.42 -1.56
N ARG A 298 -3.45 2.81 -2.74
CA ARG A 298 -4.36 1.75 -3.20
C ARG A 298 -4.32 0.54 -2.27
N LEU A 299 -3.14 0.13 -1.84
CA LEU A 299 -2.94 -1.01 -0.94
C LEU A 299 -3.67 -0.84 0.41
N VAL A 300 -3.72 0.36 0.97
CA VAL A 300 -4.56 0.67 2.15
C VAL A 300 -6.04 0.37 1.85
N GLY A 301 -6.54 0.85 0.71
CA GLY A 301 -7.89 0.56 0.25
C GLY A 301 -8.13 -0.94 0.09
N THR A 302 -7.22 -1.65 -0.58
CA THR A 302 -7.30 -3.10 -0.82
C THR A 302 -7.39 -3.90 0.47
N LEU A 303 -6.63 -3.53 1.49
CA LEU A 303 -6.71 -4.19 2.79
C LEU A 303 -8.09 -4.01 3.43
N VAL A 304 -8.67 -2.81 3.41
CA VAL A 304 -10.02 -2.61 3.97
C VAL A 304 -11.09 -3.32 3.13
N GLU A 305 -10.92 -3.35 1.81
CA GLU A 305 -11.85 -4.04 0.90
C GLU A 305 -11.92 -5.54 1.20
N LEU A 306 -10.79 -6.17 1.52
CA LEU A 306 -10.75 -7.60 1.82
C LEU A 306 -10.96 -7.96 3.28
N PHE A 307 -10.52 -7.10 4.18
CA PHE A 307 -10.53 -7.38 5.61
C PHE A 307 -11.54 -6.47 6.32
N HIS A 308 -12.81 -6.80 6.15
CA HIS A 308 -13.92 -6.17 6.85
C HIS A 308 -15.02 -7.18 7.20
N ASP A 309 -15.90 -6.80 8.11
CA ASP A 309 -17.18 -7.44 8.38
C ASP A 309 -18.29 -6.38 8.51
N ASP A 310 -19.51 -6.80 8.83
CA ASP A 310 -20.66 -5.89 8.97
C ASP A 310 -20.49 -4.81 10.05
N ARG A 311 -19.54 -5.00 10.99
CA ARG A 311 -19.25 -4.06 12.08
C ARG A 311 -18.15 -3.07 11.70
N GLY A 312 -17.29 -3.41 10.73
CA GLY A 312 -16.29 -2.51 10.18
C GLY A 312 -14.98 -3.19 9.81
N ILE A 313 -13.87 -2.48 9.97
CA ILE A 313 -12.56 -2.92 9.48
C ILE A 313 -12.00 -4.06 10.36
N VAL A 314 -11.23 -4.97 9.77
CA VAL A 314 -10.53 -6.07 10.46
C VAL A 314 -9.07 -6.09 10.03
N TRP A 315 -8.24 -5.17 10.53
CA TRP A 315 -6.87 -5.03 10.04
C TRP A 315 -6.02 -6.29 10.24
N PRO A 316 -5.21 -6.70 9.24
CA PRO A 316 -4.06 -7.56 9.49
C PRO A 316 -3.12 -6.90 10.52
N LYS A 317 -2.52 -7.70 11.42
CA LYS A 317 -1.69 -7.20 12.54
C LYS A 317 -0.63 -6.19 12.07
N VAL A 318 -0.01 -6.43 10.93
CA VAL A 318 1.08 -5.61 10.40
C VAL A 318 0.65 -4.26 9.82
N ALA A 319 -0.63 -4.10 9.47
CA ALA A 319 -1.17 -2.89 8.85
C ALA A 319 -2.07 -2.08 9.81
N ALA A 320 -2.42 -2.67 10.95
CA ALA A 320 -3.29 -2.03 11.93
C ALA A 320 -2.67 -0.72 12.45
N PRO A 321 -3.47 0.34 12.68
CA PRO A 321 -2.96 1.62 13.17
C PRO A 321 -2.43 1.54 14.61
N TYR A 322 -2.93 0.60 15.40
CA TYR A 322 -2.47 0.25 16.75
C TYR A 322 -2.57 -1.26 16.90
N GLN A 323 -1.78 -1.83 17.82
CA GLN A 323 -1.82 -3.26 18.11
C GLN A 323 -2.99 -3.61 19.04
N ALA A 324 -3.29 -2.73 20.00
CA ALA A 324 -4.37 -2.93 20.96
C ALA A 324 -5.25 -1.69 21.18
N HIS A 325 -6.55 -1.92 21.38
CA HIS A 325 -7.54 -0.90 21.75
C HIS A 325 -8.01 -1.16 23.17
N LEU A 326 -7.52 -0.34 24.11
CA LEU A 326 -7.88 -0.44 25.52
C LEU A 326 -9.15 0.36 25.79
N ILE A 327 -10.21 -0.32 26.20
CA ILE A 327 -11.54 0.25 26.48
C ILE A 327 -11.72 0.35 28.00
N ASP A 328 -11.84 1.59 28.48
CA ASP A 328 -12.10 1.90 29.89
C ASP A 328 -13.61 2.01 30.15
N LEU A 329 -14.21 1.01 30.79
CA LEU A 329 -15.62 1.06 31.19
C LEU A 329 -15.77 1.65 32.59
N ARG A 330 -16.10 2.94 32.64
CA ARG A 330 -16.15 3.75 33.88
C ARG A 330 -17.42 3.60 34.72
N SER A 331 -18.19 2.55 34.52
CA SER A 331 -19.33 2.25 35.39
C SER A 331 -18.85 1.84 36.78
N ASN A 332 -19.50 2.38 37.82
CA ASN A 332 -19.27 2.04 39.23
C ASN A 332 -17.80 2.20 39.71
N LEU A 333 -17.10 3.23 39.22
CA LEU A 333 -15.72 3.53 39.65
C LEU A 333 -15.63 3.76 41.16
N GLN A 334 -14.71 3.06 41.82
CA GLN A 334 -14.29 3.37 43.18
C GLN A 334 -13.13 4.37 43.20
N LYS A 335 -12.84 4.91 44.39
CA LYS A 335 -11.72 5.84 44.60
C LYS A 335 -10.40 5.06 44.44
N GLY A 336 -9.66 5.34 43.36
CA GLY A 336 -8.38 4.68 43.04
C GLY A 336 -8.38 4.04 41.64
N ASP A 337 -9.54 3.56 41.17
CA ASP A 337 -9.69 2.84 39.91
C ASP A 337 -9.13 3.59 38.70
N SER A 338 -9.31 4.92 38.65
CA SER A 338 -8.82 5.73 37.53
C SER A 338 -7.29 5.74 37.42
N ALA A 339 -6.59 5.72 38.57
CA ALA A 339 -5.13 5.68 38.59
C ALA A 339 -4.62 4.29 38.17
N GLU A 340 -5.26 3.22 38.64
CA GLU A 340 -4.92 1.84 38.25
C GLU A 340 -5.13 1.60 36.75
N ARG A 341 -6.24 2.08 36.18
CA ARG A 341 -6.54 1.95 34.74
C ARG A 341 -5.55 2.71 33.88
N PHE A 342 -5.14 3.90 34.31
CA PHE A 342 -4.08 4.64 33.63
C PHE A 342 -2.72 3.93 33.75
N ALA A 343 -2.41 3.34 34.90
CA ALA A 343 -1.19 2.55 35.10
C ALA A 343 -1.14 1.31 34.18
N LEU A 344 -2.28 0.66 33.90
CA LEU A 344 -2.34 -0.41 32.90
C LEU A 344 -1.97 0.10 31.50
N TYR A 345 -2.53 1.23 31.08
CA TYR A 345 -2.18 1.85 29.81
C TYR A 345 -0.67 2.12 29.73
N GLU A 346 -0.06 2.70 30.78
CA GLU A 346 1.38 2.91 30.84
C GLU A 346 2.19 1.61 30.83
N LYS A 347 1.70 0.55 31.49
CA LYS A 347 2.35 -0.77 31.50
C LYS A 347 2.40 -1.38 30.10
N LEU A 348 1.31 -1.31 29.34
CA LEU A 348 1.27 -1.77 27.95
C LEU A 348 2.24 -0.97 27.07
N GLN A 349 2.28 0.37 27.24
CA GLN A 349 3.22 1.21 26.50
C GLN A 349 4.68 0.89 26.84
N LYS A 350 5.00 0.65 28.12
CA LYS A 350 6.34 0.25 28.57
C LYS A 350 6.76 -1.11 28.01
N ALA A 351 5.80 -1.99 27.70
CA ALA A 351 6.03 -3.24 27.00
C ALA A 351 6.23 -3.10 25.47
N GLY A 352 6.24 -1.87 24.95
CA GLY A 352 6.41 -1.59 23.52
C GLY A 352 5.13 -1.73 22.69
N ILE A 353 3.97 -1.93 23.33
CA ILE A 353 2.71 -2.11 22.64
C ILE A 353 2.12 -0.76 22.24
N GLU A 354 1.79 -0.62 20.96
CA GLU A 354 1.06 0.53 20.46
C GLU A 354 -0.42 0.44 20.83
N VAL A 355 -0.84 1.25 21.81
CA VAL A 355 -2.21 1.23 22.35
C VAL A 355 -3.01 2.49 21.99
N LEU A 356 -4.20 2.31 21.45
CA LEU A 356 -5.26 3.33 21.47
C LEU A 356 -6.09 3.15 22.75
N TYR A 357 -6.18 4.17 23.58
CA TYR A 357 -6.84 4.09 24.87
C TYR A 357 -8.13 4.90 24.87
N ASP A 358 -9.28 4.22 24.88
CA ASP A 358 -10.60 4.83 24.95
C ASP A 358 -10.98 5.23 26.38
N ASP A 359 -10.47 6.39 26.78
CA ASP A 359 -10.64 7.02 28.08
C ASP A 359 -11.81 8.01 28.14
N ARG A 360 -12.70 8.03 27.12
CA ARG A 360 -13.85 8.94 27.05
C ARG A 360 -14.86 8.60 28.14
N ALA A 361 -15.20 9.55 29.01
CA ALA A 361 -16.07 9.31 30.17
C ALA A 361 -17.57 9.45 29.85
N ASP A 362 -17.88 10.25 28.84
CA ASP A 362 -19.21 10.66 28.39
C ASP A 362 -19.83 9.69 27.37
N ILE A 363 -19.10 8.65 26.97
CA ILE A 363 -19.50 7.70 25.93
C ILE A 363 -19.90 6.36 26.55
N SER A 364 -21.05 5.84 26.12
CA SER A 364 -21.58 4.55 26.59
C SER A 364 -20.68 3.38 26.20
N ALA A 365 -20.74 2.29 26.96
CA ALA A 365 -19.99 1.06 26.64
C ALA A 365 -20.30 0.55 25.21
N GLY A 366 -21.58 0.56 24.81
CA GLY A 366 -22.01 0.13 23.49
C GLY A 366 -21.41 0.99 22.37
N GLU A 367 -21.34 2.31 22.54
CA GLU A 367 -20.74 3.22 21.57
C GLU A 367 -19.21 3.06 21.51
N LYS A 368 -18.53 2.82 22.65
CA LYS A 368 -17.11 2.46 22.64
C LYS A 368 -16.83 1.17 21.87
N PHE A 369 -17.67 0.15 22.06
CA PHE A 369 -17.52 -1.12 21.34
C PHE A 369 -17.80 -0.99 19.85
N ALA A 370 -18.82 -0.21 19.46
CA ALA A 370 -19.11 0.09 18.07
C ALA A 370 -17.95 0.84 17.39
N ASP A 371 -17.36 1.83 18.07
CA ASP A 371 -16.18 2.54 17.58
C ASP A 371 -14.98 1.61 17.42
N ALA A 372 -14.72 0.76 18.43
CA ALA A 372 -13.61 -0.19 18.39
C ALA A 372 -13.78 -1.20 17.25
N ASP A 373 -15.00 -1.72 17.04
CA ASP A 373 -15.29 -2.65 15.96
C ASP A 373 -15.19 -1.96 14.58
N LEU A 374 -15.62 -0.70 14.47
CA LEU A 374 -15.48 0.08 13.24
C LEU A 374 -14.01 0.37 12.89
N ILE A 375 -13.23 0.82 13.87
CA ILE A 375 -11.80 1.15 13.72
C ILE A 375 -10.98 -0.10 13.39
N GLY A 376 -11.34 -1.25 13.98
CA GLY A 376 -10.82 -2.55 13.56
C GLY A 376 -9.44 -2.92 14.11
N ILE A 377 -9.03 -2.34 15.24
CA ILE A 377 -7.74 -2.70 15.88
C ILE A 377 -7.76 -4.18 16.28
N PRO A 378 -6.71 -4.97 15.97
CA PRO A 378 -6.73 -6.44 16.08
C PRO A 378 -7.07 -6.98 17.46
N ILE A 379 -6.56 -6.37 18.53
CA ILE A 379 -6.79 -6.80 19.90
C ILE A 379 -7.57 -5.73 20.66
N ARG A 380 -8.71 -6.10 21.22
CA ARG A 380 -9.48 -5.26 22.14
C ARG A 380 -9.23 -5.73 23.57
N LEU A 381 -8.85 -4.79 24.42
CA LEU A 381 -8.65 -4.98 25.85
C LEU A 381 -9.75 -4.22 26.58
N VAL A 382 -10.47 -4.85 27.51
CA VAL A 382 -11.56 -4.21 28.24
C VAL A 382 -11.27 -4.27 29.73
N VAL A 383 -11.32 -3.11 30.38
CA VAL A 383 -11.24 -3.00 31.84
C VAL A 383 -12.57 -2.49 32.36
N SER A 384 -13.11 -3.18 33.36
CA SER A 384 -14.38 -2.86 33.99
C SER A 384 -14.35 -3.30 35.46
N ALA A 385 -15.36 -2.91 36.23
CA ALA A 385 -15.54 -3.37 37.62
C ALA A 385 -15.76 -4.89 37.76
N ARG A 386 -16.01 -5.61 36.64
CA ARG A 386 -16.22 -7.06 36.62
C ARG A 386 -14.94 -7.86 36.39
N VAL A 387 -13.84 -7.18 36.11
CA VAL A 387 -12.54 -7.81 35.86
C VAL A 387 -11.69 -7.63 37.11
N ASP A 388 -11.18 -8.75 37.64
CA ASP A 388 -10.32 -8.73 38.83
C ASP A 388 -9.09 -7.83 38.61
N GLN A 389 -8.57 -7.26 39.70
CA GLN A 389 -7.31 -6.52 39.64
C GLN A 389 -6.18 -7.38 39.04
N GLY A 390 -5.39 -6.77 38.16
CA GLY A 390 -4.29 -7.45 37.43
C GLY A 390 -4.73 -8.30 36.24
N LYS A 391 -6.05 -8.38 35.95
CA LYS A 391 -6.59 -9.05 34.76
C LYS A 391 -7.18 -8.06 33.77
N VAL A 392 -7.41 -8.55 32.56
CA VAL A 392 -8.06 -7.80 31.47
C VAL A 392 -8.91 -8.76 30.65
N GLU A 393 -10.07 -8.30 30.19
CA GLU A 393 -10.84 -9.04 29.19
C GLU A 393 -10.26 -8.77 27.81
N VAL A 394 -9.88 -9.82 27.09
CA VAL A 394 -9.26 -9.76 25.78
C VAL A 394 -10.17 -10.35 24.73
N LYS A 395 -10.34 -9.65 23.62
CA LYS A 395 -11.07 -10.12 22.44
C LYS A 395 -10.29 -9.79 21.18
N LYS A 396 -10.10 -10.77 20.30
CA LYS A 396 -9.58 -10.49 18.95
C LYS A 396 -10.71 -9.93 18.08
N ARG A 397 -10.41 -8.94 17.24
CA ARG A 397 -11.41 -8.25 16.39
C ARG A 397 -12.18 -9.20 15.47
N ASN A 398 -11.54 -10.29 15.03
CA ASN A 398 -12.13 -11.32 14.16
C ASN A 398 -12.79 -12.48 14.93
N GLU A 399 -12.81 -12.47 16.26
CA GLU A 399 -13.41 -13.51 17.10
C GLU A 399 -14.70 -12.98 17.77
N GLN A 400 -15.58 -13.89 18.19
CA GLN A 400 -16.82 -13.53 18.91
C GLN A 400 -16.64 -13.57 20.43
N GLU A 401 -15.93 -14.58 20.92
CA GLU A 401 -15.70 -14.79 22.34
C GLU A 401 -14.58 -13.90 22.88
N SER A 402 -14.70 -13.54 24.16
CA SER A 402 -13.64 -12.88 24.93
C SER A 402 -13.13 -13.80 26.02
N LYS A 403 -11.91 -13.55 26.49
CA LYS A 403 -11.28 -14.30 27.56
C LYS A 403 -10.71 -13.34 28.60
N ILE A 404 -10.93 -13.63 29.87
CA ILE A 404 -10.28 -12.91 30.96
C ILE A 404 -8.93 -13.59 31.20
N MET A 405 -7.85 -12.81 31.17
CA MET A 405 -6.49 -13.31 31.38
C MET A 405 -5.65 -12.29 32.16
N ALA A 406 -4.51 -12.73 32.69
CA ALA A 406 -3.58 -11.81 33.35
C ALA A 406 -3.03 -10.79 32.34
N VAL A 407 -2.72 -9.59 32.81
CA VAL A 407 -2.17 -8.53 31.92
C VAL A 407 -0.89 -8.97 31.23
N GLU A 408 -0.03 -9.72 31.92
CA GLU A 408 1.20 -10.31 31.39
C GLU A 408 0.93 -11.30 30.25
N GLU A 409 -0.11 -12.13 30.38
CA GLU A 409 -0.54 -13.06 29.33
C GLU A 409 -1.07 -12.30 28.10
N ALA A 410 -1.83 -11.22 28.33
CA ALA A 410 -2.31 -10.34 27.26
C ALA A 410 -1.15 -9.65 26.52
N ILE A 411 -0.11 -9.21 27.23
CA ILE A 411 1.10 -8.63 26.62
C ILE A 411 1.78 -9.65 25.70
N ASN A 412 1.94 -10.89 26.17
CA ASN A 412 2.55 -11.96 25.38
C ASN A 412 1.71 -12.34 24.16
N LEU A 413 0.37 -12.25 24.23
CA LEU A 413 -0.51 -12.49 23.10
C LEU A 413 -0.41 -11.40 22.02
N ILE A 414 -0.15 -10.15 22.42
CA ILE A 414 -0.09 -9.00 21.50
C ILE A 414 1.26 -8.94 20.77
N ASN A 415 2.36 -9.27 21.44
CA ASN A 415 3.68 -9.39 20.84
C ASN A 415 3.70 -10.51 19.79
#